data_AF-A0A7W5E5U7-F1
#
_entry.id   AF-A0A7W5E5U7-F1
#
_cell.length_a   1.000
_cell.length_b   1.000
_cell.length_c   1.000
_cell.angle_alpha   90.00
_cell.angle_beta   90.00
_cell.angle_gamma   90.00
#
_symmetry.space_group_name_H-M   'P 1'
#
loop_
_entity.id
_entity.type
_entity.pdbx_description
1 polymer ?
#
loop_
_entity_poly.entity_id
_entity_poly.type
_entity_poly.pdbx_seq_one_letter_code
_entity_poly.pdbx_strand_id
1 'polypeptide(L)'
;MGHARGVICLAAGEAGLPIANYEPTCVKKVVTGNGRASETQMQQAVKLQLGLENVPEPNEVADAMAIALTGHCLTGNPLSV
;
A
#
# COMPACT_ATOMS: atom_id res chain seq x y z
N MET A 1 11.96 -2.89 -14.34
CA MET A 1 11.03 -3.09 -13.21
C MET A 1 10.09 -4.30 -13.37
N GLY A 2 9.71 -4.73 -14.58
CA GLY A 2 8.85 -5.92 -14.77
C GLY A 2 9.43 -7.24 -14.25
N HIS A 3 10.75 -7.44 -14.34
CA HIS A 3 11.39 -8.68 -13.90
C HIS A 3 11.28 -8.92 -12.39
N ALA A 4 11.48 -7.88 -11.57
CA ALA A 4 11.38 -7.99 -10.11
C ALA A 4 9.96 -8.37 -9.67
N ARG A 5 8.93 -7.72 -10.25
CA ARG A 5 7.53 -8.06 -9.98
C ARG A 5 7.20 -9.50 -10.39
N GLY A 6 7.72 -9.97 -11.53
CA GLY A 6 7.52 -11.36 -11.98
C GLY A 6 8.01 -12.38 -10.97
N VAL A 7 9.23 -12.18 -10.44
CA VAL A 7 9.81 -13.07 -9.41
C VAL A 7 9.01 -13.01 -8.11
N ILE A 8 8.60 -11.82 -7.66
CA ILE A 8 7.78 -11.67 -6.44
C ILE A 8 6.42 -12.36 -6.60
N CYS A 9 5.75 -12.18 -7.74
CA CYS A 9 4.47 -12.84 -8.01
C CYS A 9 4.61 -14.37 -8.14
N LEU A 10 5.70 -14.86 -8.73
CA LEU A 10 5.97 -16.30 -8.80
C LEU A 10 6.17 -16.87 -7.40
N ALA A 11 7.04 -16.26 -6.58
CA ALA A 11 7.29 -16.70 -5.21
C ALA A 11 6.01 -16.66 -4.35
N ALA A 12 5.19 -15.62 -4.50
CA ALA A 12 3.89 -15.54 -3.82
C ALA A 12 2.92 -16.65 -4.27
N GLY A 13 2.90 -16.97 -5.57
CA GLY A 13 2.11 -18.07 -6.12
C GLY A 13 2.57 -19.45 -5.62
N GLU A 14 3.89 -19.68 -5.55
CA GLU A 14 4.48 -20.91 -4.99
C GLU A 14 4.18 -21.07 -3.50
N ALA A 15 4.08 -19.96 -2.76
CA ALA A 15 3.68 -19.93 -1.35
C ALA A 15 2.16 -20.03 -1.13
N GLY A 16 1.34 -20.07 -2.20
CA GLY A 16 -0.12 -20.10 -2.10
C GLY A 16 -0.75 -18.80 -1.58
N LEU A 17 -0.02 -17.68 -1.63
CA LEU A 17 -0.50 -16.39 -1.15
C LEU A 17 -1.37 -15.68 -2.20
N PRO A 18 -2.52 -15.11 -1.82
CA PRO A 18 -3.36 -14.36 -2.74
C PRO A 18 -2.65 -13.08 -3.18
N ILE A 19 -2.60 -12.83 -4.50
CA ILE A 19 -2.00 -11.64 -5.08
C ILE A 19 -3.10 -10.68 -5.52
N ALA A 20 -3.13 -9.50 -4.93
CA ALA A 20 -4.00 -8.40 -5.34
C ALA A 20 -3.21 -7.31 -6.05
N ASN A 21 -3.81 -6.69 -7.06
CA ASN A 21 -3.23 -5.53 -7.75
C ASN A 21 -4.15 -4.34 -7.58
N TYR A 22 -3.60 -3.20 -7.15
CA TYR A 22 -4.32 -1.96 -6.98
C TYR A 22 -3.75 -0.90 -7.91
N GLU A 23 -4.62 -0.12 -8.57
CA GLU A 23 -4.18 1.02 -9.35
C GLU A 23 -3.62 2.11 -8.43
N PRO A 24 -2.53 2.80 -8.81
CA PRO A 24 -1.94 3.87 -8.00
C PRO A 24 -2.93 4.98 -7.62
N THR A 25 -3.83 5.32 -8.54
CA THR A 25 -4.92 6.28 -8.33
C THR A 25 -5.92 5.80 -7.28
N CYS A 26 -6.23 4.50 -7.26
CA CYS A 26 -7.09 3.88 -6.27
C CYS A 26 -6.44 3.91 -4.88
N VAL A 27 -5.16 3.53 -4.77
CA VAL A 27 -4.38 3.60 -3.53
C VAL A 27 -4.39 5.03 -2.96
N LYS A 28 -4.07 6.03 -3.79
CA LYS A 28 -4.11 7.43 -3.38
C LYS A 28 -5.50 7.86 -2.92
N LYS A 29 -6.55 7.47 -3.66
CA LYS A 29 -7.94 7.81 -3.31
C LYS A 29 -8.39 7.17 -1.99
N VAL A 30 -8.00 5.92 -1.71
CA VAL A 30 -8.37 5.22 -0.48
C VAL A 30 -7.65 5.80 0.74
N VAL A 31 -6.35 6.09 0.62
CA VAL A 31 -5.55 6.55 1.77
C VAL A 31 -5.71 8.05 2.02
N THR A 32 -5.74 8.88 0.98
CA THR A 32 -5.75 10.35 1.12
C THR A 32 -7.13 10.98 0.84
N GLY A 33 -8.08 10.22 0.30
CA GLY A 33 -9.35 10.75 -0.23
C GLY A 33 -9.22 11.39 -1.62
N ASN A 34 -8.00 11.60 -2.13
CA ASN A 34 -7.74 12.27 -3.41
C ASN A 34 -6.86 11.39 -4.32
N GLY A 35 -7.41 10.97 -5.47
CA GLY A 35 -6.67 10.15 -6.45
C GLY A 35 -5.46 10.84 -7.10
N ARG A 36 -5.30 12.16 -6.93
CA ARG A 36 -4.18 12.96 -7.45
C ARG A 36 -3.25 13.49 -6.36
N ALA A 37 -3.27 12.87 -5.17
CA ALA A 37 -2.43 13.32 -4.05
C ALA A 37 -0.92 13.28 -4.41
N SER A 38 -0.19 14.28 -3.90
CA SER A 38 1.27 14.34 -4.00
C SER A 38 1.94 13.32 -3.07
N GLU A 39 3.22 13.02 -3.29
CA GLU A 39 3.99 12.13 -2.42
C GLU A 39 3.97 12.60 -0.95
N THR A 40 4.17 13.90 -0.73
CA THR A 40 4.09 14.48 0.63
C THR A 40 2.71 14.30 1.25
N GLN A 41 1.63 14.48 0.47
CA GLN A 41 0.26 14.23 0.96
C GLN A 41 0.06 12.75 1.30
N MET A 42 0.65 11.85 0.53
CA MET A 42 0.61 10.42 0.79
C MET A 42 1.30 10.09 2.12
N GLN A 43 2.51 10.58 2.34
CA GLN A 43 3.25 10.32 3.57
C GLN A 43 2.54 10.89 4.81
N GLN A 44 1.97 12.09 4.70
CA GLN A 44 1.17 12.69 5.78
C GLN A 44 -0.10 11.88 6.06
N ALA A 45 -0.79 11.41 5.02
CA ALA A 45 -1.98 10.58 5.19
C ALA A 45 -1.64 9.23 5.85
N VAL A 46 -0.55 8.58 5.44
CA VAL A 46 -0.08 7.34 6.06
C VAL A 46 0.29 7.57 7.52
N LYS A 47 1.02 8.67 7.83
CA LYS A 47 1.33 9.07 9.21
C LYS A 47 0.06 9.19 10.05
N LEU A 48 -0.94 9.90 9.53
CA LEU A 48 -2.22 10.13 10.22
C LEU A 48 -3.03 8.83 10.40
N GLN A 49 -3.11 7.99 9.37
CA GLN A 49 -3.87 6.73 9.42
C GLN A 49 -3.24 5.70 10.38
N LEU A 50 -1.91 5.67 10.48
CA LEU A 50 -1.18 4.72 11.33
C LEU A 50 -0.80 5.31 12.70
N GLY A 51 -1.10 6.58 12.97
CA GLY A 51 -0.75 7.24 14.23
C GLY A 51 0.76 7.36 14.47
N LEU A 52 1.56 7.50 13.41
CA LEU A 52 3.02 7.58 13.53
C LEU A 52 3.44 8.95 14.08
N GLU A 53 4.46 8.97 14.94
CA GLU A 53 5.01 10.22 15.48
C GLU A 53 5.70 11.07 14.41
N ASN A 54 6.40 10.40 13.48
CA ASN A 54 7.14 11.02 12.38
C ASN A 54 6.60 10.60 11.03
N VAL A 55 6.90 11.41 10.02
CA VAL A 55 6.59 11.07 8.63
C VAL A 55 7.47 9.87 8.24
N PRO A 56 6.90 8.79 7.67
CA PRO A 56 7.70 7.65 7.26
C PRO A 56 8.68 8.06 6.15
N GLU A 57 9.96 7.91 6.45
CA GLU A 57 11.07 8.06 5.52
C GLU A 57 11.74 6.68 5.31
N PRO A 58 12.16 6.35 4.08
CA PRO A 58 12.02 7.12 2.83
C PRO A 58 10.60 7.02 2.20
N ASN A 59 10.33 7.81 1.15
CA ASN A 59 9.01 7.93 0.52
C ASN A 59 8.43 6.57 0.09
N GLU A 60 9.28 5.64 -0.35
CA GLU A 60 8.88 4.30 -0.79
C GLU A 60 8.27 3.46 0.34
N VAL A 61 8.68 3.71 1.60
CA VAL A 61 8.09 3.03 2.77
C VAL A 61 6.65 3.49 2.95
N ALA A 62 6.39 4.78 2.80
CA ALA A 62 5.03 5.32 2.88
C ALA A 62 4.13 4.72 1.79
N ASP A 63 4.63 4.58 0.57
CA ASP A 63 3.88 3.97 -0.53
C ASP A 63 3.60 2.48 -0.29
N ALA A 64 4.56 1.73 0.26
CA ALA A 64 4.34 0.33 0.65
C ALA A 64 3.28 0.21 1.75
N MET A 65 3.35 1.05 2.79
CA MET A 65 2.36 1.12 3.87
C MET A 65 0.98 1.48 3.33
N ALA A 66 0.91 2.42 2.39
CA ALA A 66 -0.33 2.81 1.75
C ALA A 66 -0.98 1.70 0.92
N ILE A 67 -0.19 0.90 0.20
CA ILE A 67 -0.69 -0.26 -0.53
C ILE A 67 -1.25 -1.29 0.45
N ALA A 68 -0.56 -1.53 1.57
CA ALA A 68 -1.04 -2.42 2.62
C ALA A 68 -2.36 -1.91 3.25
N LEU A 69 -2.44 -0.62 3.58
CA LEU A 69 -3.66 0.03 4.08
C LEU A 69 -4.81 -0.08 3.07
N THR A 70 -4.53 0.14 1.79
CA THR A 70 -5.53 0.01 0.71
C THR A 70 -6.06 -1.42 0.63
N GLY A 71 -5.16 -2.41 0.69
CA GLY A 71 -5.55 -3.81 0.75
C GLY A 71 -6.40 -4.12 1.97
N HIS A 72 -6.00 -3.63 3.14
CA HIS A 72 -6.76 -3.81 4.38
C HIS A 72 -8.16 -3.19 4.31
N CYS A 73 -8.27 -1.93 3.84
CA CYS A 73 -9.55 -1.23 3.71
C CYS A 73 -10.49 -1.88 2.68
N LEU A 74 -9.97 -2.38 1.56
CA LEU A 74 -10.78 -2.96 0.48
C LEU A 74 -11.16 -4.42 0.72
N THR A 75 -10.37 -5.18 1.48
CA THR A 75 -10.62 -6.60 1.76
C THR A 75 -11.41 -6.84 3.05
N GLY A 76 -11.54 -5.83 3.92
CA GLY A 76 -12.42 -5.88 5.10
C GLY A 76 -12.07 -7.00 6.09
N ASN A 77 -10.85 -7.55 6.08
CA ASN A 77 -10.45 -8.62 6.97
C ASN A 77 -9.46 -8.12 8.05
N PRO A 78 -9.85 -8.10 9.34
CA PRO A 78 -8.96 -7.80 10.44
C PRO A 78 -8.16 -9.06 10.76
N LEU A 79 -6.90 -9.14 10.31
CA LEU A 79 -5.85 -10.01 10.88
C LEU A 79 -6.30 -11.40 11.39
N SER A 80 -7.16 -12.10 10.64
CA SER A 80 -7.58 -13.46 10.97
C SER A 80 -7.11 -14.40 9.87
N VAL A 81 -5.85 -14.80 9.94
CA VAL A 81 -5.36 -16.06 10.56
C VAL A 81 -3.83 -16.05 10.59
#